data_AF-A0A2G3NZ91-F1
#
_entry.id   AF-A0A2G3NZ91-F1
#
_cell.length_a   1.000
_cell.length_b   1.000
_cell.length_c   1.000
_cell.angle_alpha   90.00
_cell.angle_beta   90.00
_cell.angle_gamma   90.00
#
_symmetry.space_group_name_H-M   'P 1'
#
loop_
_entity.id
_entity.type
_entity.pdbx_description
1 polymer ?
#
loop_
_entity_poly.entity_id
_entity_poly.type
_entity_poly.pdbx_seq_one_letter_code
_entity_poly.pdbx_strand_id
1 'polypeptide(L)'
;MKILAIDPSSNKIKTSTTGIVLLDNARLECSWVASYGMRGFKEWYTTIGFDLEPDVVVVEKFEARDNDKSKDNSVLETIAFIEMCFPNLILQRNAGYKSDIPDNLLKILGLWKFEKSHHQDCRAAARLGLFYAMRNDIEEVVQDIGKVVIEHRNHA
;
A
#
# COMPACT_ATOMS: atom_id res chain seq x y z
N MET A 1 -0.77 -1.43 15.73
CA MET A 1 0.19 -1.80 14.66
C MET A 1 0.31 -0.71 13.62
N LYS A 2 1.53 -0.24 13.35
CA LYS A 2 1.87 0.63 12.24
C LYS A 2 2.28 -0.16 11.00
N ILE A 3 1.49 -0.08 9.93
CA ILE A 3 1.73 -0.77 8.65
C ILE A 3 2.07 0.27 7.59
N LEU A 4 3.30 0.24 7.07
CA LEU A 4 3.66 1.01 5.89
C LEU A 4 3.39 0.16 4.64
N ALA A 5 2.30 0.44 3.94
CA ALA A 5 1.91 -0.25 2.71
C ALA A 5 2.33 0.55 1.47
N ILE A 6 2.91 -0.13 0.48
CA ILE A 6 3.50 0.49 -0.72
C ILE A 6 3.02 -0.26 -1.97
N ASP A 7 2.46 0.49 -2.91
CA ASP A 7 2.12 0.05 -4.27
C ASP A 7 3.14 0.64 -5.26
N PRO A 8 4.14 -0.14 -5.71
CA PRO A 8 5.29 0.36 -6.46
C PRO A 8 4.97 0.66 -7.92
N SER A 9 5.49 1.78 -8.41
CA SER A 9 5.36 2.19 -9.81
C SER A 9 6.41 1.58 -10.76
N SER A 10 6.08 1.65 -12.05
CA SER A 10 7.00 1.35 -13.15
C SER A 10 8.13 2.38 -13.24
N ASN A 11 9.33 1.95 -13.65
CA ASN A 11 10.45 2.86 -13.98
C ASN A 11 10.34 3.47 -15.38
N LYS A 12 9.45 2.99 -16.25
CA LYS A 12 9.31 3.48 -17.63
C LYS A 12 8.16 4.45 -17.81
N ILE A 13 7.04 4.23 -17.10
CA ILE A 13 5.80 4.98 -17.30
C ILE A 13 5.82 6.24 -16.44
N LYS A 14 6.14 7.39 -17.05
CA LYS A 14 6.30 8.68 -16.35
C LYS A 14 5.05 9.18 -15.60
N THR A 15 3.88 8.69 -16.00
CA THR A 15 2.59 9.02 -15.38
C THR A 15 2.17 8.04 -14.30
N SER A 16 2.94 6.95 -14.08
CA SER A 16 2.73 6.04 -12.96
C SER A 16 3.18 6.72 -11.66
N THR A 17 2.63 6.30 -10.53
CA THR A 17 3.02 6.82 -9.23
C THR A 17 3.10 5.71 -8.21
N THR A 18 4.01 5.83 -7.25
CA THR A 18 4.10 4.87 -6.14
C THR A 18 3.17 5.36 -5.04
N GLY A 19 2.13 4.57 -4.75
CA GLY A 19 1.20 4.84 -3.65
C GLY A 19 1.79 4.38 -2.33
N ILE A 20 1.79 5.25 -1.32
CA ILE A 20 2.38 4.95 -0.02
C ILE A 20 1.39 5.35 1.07
N VAL A 21 1.11 4.42 1.98
CA VAL A 21 0.17 4.63 3.08
C VAL A 21 0.75 4.10 4.37
N LEU A 22 0.76 4.93 5.41
CA LEU A 22 1.01 4.52 6.78
C LEU A 22 -0.33 4.38 7.48
N LEU A 23 -0.65 3.15 7.88
CA LEU A 23 -1.81 2.83 8.69
C LEU A 23 -1.39 2.67 10.14
N ASP A 24 -2.19 3.20 11.07
CA ASP A 24 -2.18 2.80 12.47
C ASP A 24 -3.46 1.98 12.73
N ASN A 25 -3.28 0.68 12.86
CA ASN A 25 -4.33 -0.32 12.78
C ASN A 25 -5.16 -0.19 11.49
N ALA A 26 -6.47 0.06 11.59
CA ALA A 26 -7.34 0.21 10.43
C ALA A 26 -7.44 1.66 9.93
N ARG A 27 -6.71 2.60 10.56
CA ARG A 27 -6.86 4.05 10.37
C ARG A 27 -5.71 4.61 9.56
N LEU A 28 -6.02 5.63 8.77
CA LEU A 28 -4.99 6.39 8.06
C LEU A 28 -4.22 7.26 9.04
N GLU A 29 -2.91 7.04 9.18
CA GLU A 29 -2.02 7.99 9.84
C GLU A 29 -1.52 9.02 8.82
N CYS A 30 -0.96 8.56 7.70
CA CYS A 30 -0.47 9.42 6.61
C CYS A 30 -0.52 8.70 5.25
N SER A 31 -0.52 9.48 4.17
CA SER A 31 -0.37 8.96 2.81
C SER A 31 0.49 9.87 1.95
N TRP A 32 1.23 9.27 1.03
CA TRP A 32 2.07 9.99 0.07
C TRP A 32 1.93 9.38 -1.32
N VAL A 33 2.22 10.20 -2.32
CA VAL A 33 2.36 9.77 -3.70
C VAL A 33 3.74 10.19 -4.16
N ALA A 34 4.61 9.20 -4.38
CA ALA A 34 5.90 9.42 -4.98
C ALA A 34 5.77 9.35 -6.51
N SER A 35 6.61 10.10 -7.22
CA SER A 35 6.70 10.02 -8.67
C SER A 35 7.18 8.64 -9.14
N TYR A 36 7.01 8.35 -10.43
CA TYR A 36 7.32 7.05 -11.00
C TYR A 36 8.76 6.56 -10.74
N GLY A 37 8.89 5.24 -10.62
CA GLY A 37 10.14 4.51 -10.58
C GLY A 37 10.93 4.65 -9.29
N MET A 38 12.11 4.02 -9.29
CA MET A 38 13.09 4.06 -8.21
C MET A 38 13.47 5.49 -7.83
N ARG A 39 13.66 6.38 -8.81
CA ARG A 39 14.09 7.76 -8.52
C ARG A 39 13.04 8.51 -7.71
N GLY A 40 11.76 8.42 -8.10
CA GLY A 40 10.69 9.08 -7.38
C GLY A 40 10.53 8.52 -5.96
N PHE A 41 10.62 7.20 -5.82
CA PHE A 41 10.62 6.58 -4.49
C PHE A 41 11.82 7.00 -3.63
N LYS A 42 13.03 7.07 -4.21
CA LYS A 42 14.24 7.51 -3.51
C LYS A 42 14.09 8.93 -2.97
N GLU A 43 13.56 9.85 -3.77
CA GLU A 43 13.32 11.23 -3.34
C GLU A 43 12.38 11.26 -2.12
N TRP A 44 11.28 10.52 -2.15
CA TRP A 44 10.38 10.38 -0.99
C TRP A 44 11.08 9.74 0.22
N TYR A 45 11.84 8.66 0.02
CA TYR A 45 12.51 7.95 1.10
C TYR A 45 13.51 8.86 1.82
N THR A 46 14.36 9.56 1.07
CA THR A 46 15.39 10.44 1.65
C THR A 46 14.85 11.70 2.32
N THR A 47 13.57 12.03 2.14
CA THR A 47 12.94 13.24 2.70
C THR A 47 11.94 12.95 3.80
N ILE A 48 11.27 11.80 3.74
CA ILE A 48 10.19 11.41 4.66
C ILE A 48 10.39 9.97 5.11
N GLY A 49 10.53 9.04 4.17
CA GLY A 49 10.44 7.61 4.44
C GLY A 49 11.54 7.05 5.36
N PHE A 50 12.72 7.67 5.39
CA PHE A 50 13.86 7.25 6.21
C PHE A 50 13.61 7.41 7.71
N ASP A 51 12.84 8.42 8.11
CA ASP A 51 12.54 8.71 9.51
C ASP A 51 11.27 7.99 10.01
N LEU A 52 10.62 7.20 9.15
CA LEU A 52 9.44 6.44 9.54
C LEU A 52 9.85 5.17 10.29
N GLU A 53 9.17 4.90 11.39
CA GLU A 53 9.34 3.69 12.21
C GLU A 53 8.07 2.82 12.19
N PRO A 54 7.71 2.20 11.06
CA PRO A 54 6.59 1.27 11.01
C PRO A 54 6.95 -0.07 11.65
N ASP A 55 5.96 -0.76 12.24
CA ASP A 55 6.13 -2.12 12.76
C ASP A 55 6.36 -3.13 11.64
N VAL A 56 5.73 -2.89 10.47
CA VAL A 56 5.92 -3.71 9.27
C VAL A 56 5.85 -2.86 8.00
N VAL A 57 6.59 -3.27 6.98
CA VAL A 57 6.52 -2.72 5.63
C VAL A 57 5.96 -3.79 4.69
N VAL A 58 4.90 -3.46 3.96
CA VAL A 58 4.22 -4.36 3.02
C VAL A 58 4.27 -3.74 1.63
N VAL A 59 4.86 -4.45 0.67
CA VAL A 59 5.00 -3.99 -0.73
C VAL A 59 4.24 -4.93 -1.64
N GLU A 60 3.53 -4.40 -2.65
CA GLU A 60 2.88 -5.27 -3.65
C GLU A 60 3.94 -6.11 -4.37
N LYS A 61 3.74 -7.43 -4.36
CA LYS A 61 4.56 -8.35 -5.12
C LYS A 61 4.20 -8.26 -6.60
N PHE A 62 5.15 -7.84 -7.42
CA PHE A 62 5.04 -7.92 -8.87
C PHE A 62 5.59 -9.26 -9.39
N GLU A 63 4.82 -9.95 -10.22
CA GLU A 63 5.27 -11.19 -10.89
C GLU A 63 5.49 -10.90 -12.38
N ALA A 64 6.74 -11.05 -12.82
CA ALA A 64 7.10 -10.90 -14.23
C ALA A 64 6.27 -11.85 -15.09
N ARG A 65 5.81 -11.35 -16.24
CA ARG A 65 5.08 -12.16 -17.22
C ARG A 65 6.03 -12.48 -18.37
N ASP A 66 6.66 -13.65 -18.32
CA ASP A 66 7.74 -14.06 -19.22
C ASP A 66 7.37 -14.16 -20.72
N ASN A 67 6.08 -14.22 -21.05
CA ASN A 67 5.63 -14.59 -22.39
C ASN A 67 5.52 -13.44 -23.40
N ASP A 68 5.94 -12.21 -23.10
CA ASP A 68 5.69 -11.08 -24.00
C ASP A 68 6.80 -10.01 -23.92
N LYS A 69 7.59 -9.89 -25.00
CA LYS A 69 8.69 -8.91 -25.13
C LYS A 69 8.23 -7.44 -25.01
N SER A 70 6.92 -7.21 -25.00
CA SER A 70 6.28 -5.88 -24.88
C SER A 70 5.98 -5.45 -23.44
N LYS A 71 6.12 -6.33 -22.44
CA LYS A 71 5.67 -6.05 -21.07
C LYS A 71 6.73 -5.34 -20.22
N ASP A 72 6.27 -4.36 -19.47
CA ASP A 72 7.11 -3.56 -18.60
C ASP A 72 7.33 -4.23 -17.23
N ASN A 73 8.43 -4.96 -17.11
CA ASN A 73 8.86 -5.57 -15.85
C ASN A 73 9.72 -4.63 -14.97
N SER A 74 9.84 -3.34 -15.34
CA SER A 74 10.71 -2.41 -14.63
C SER A 74 10.23 -2.04 -13.22
N VAL A 75 8.99 -2.41 -12.85
CA VAL A 75 8.50 -2.33 -11.46
C VAL A 75 9.42 -3.13 -10.51
N LEU A 76 10.03 -4.22 -10.98
CA LEU A 76 10.97 -5.03 -10.20
C LEU A 76 12.20 -4.23 -9.76
N GLU A 77 12.65 -3.26 -10.55
CA GLU A 77 13.77 -2.39 -10.16
C GLU A 77 13.36 -1.42 -9.04
N THR A 78 12.11 -0.92 -9.05
CA THR A 78 11.55 -0.15 -7.94
C THR A 78 11.47 -1.01 -6.68
N ILE A 79 10.95 -2.23 -6.78
CA ILE A 79 10.84 -3.17 -5.65
C ILE A 79 12.21 -3.48 -5.06
N ALA A 80 13.20 -3.81 -5.89
CA ALA A 80 14.56 -4.11 -5.43
C ALA A 80 15.17 -2.93 -4.65
N PHE A 81 14.90 -1.69 -5.07
CA PHE A 81 15.33 -0.51 -4.32
C PHE A 81 14.58 -0.35 -3.00
N ILE A 82 13.27 -0.62 -2.97
CA ILE A 82 12.48 -0.60 -1.72
C ILE A 82 13.02 -1.65 -0.73
N GLU A 83 13.41 -2.84 -1.19
CA GLU A 83 14.03 -3.89 -0.35
C GLU A 83 15.35 -3.42 0.27
N MET A 84 16.15 -2.61 -0.44
CA MET A 84 17.37 -2.01 0.13
C MET A 84 17.06 -0.98 1.23
N CYS A 85 15.96 -0.23 1.08
CA CYS A 85 15.49 0.73 2.08
C CYS A 85 14.87 0.04 3.30
N PHE A 86 14.13 -1.05 3.09
CA PHE A 86 13.41 -1.79 4.11
C PHE A 86 13.73 -3.30 4.03
N PRO A 87 14.86 -3.75 4.61
CA PRO A 87 15.35 -5.13 4.43
C PRO A 87 14.41 -6.24 4.92
N ASN A 88 13.49 -5.92 5.83
CA ASN A 88 12.53 -6.87 6.42
C ASN A 88 11.12 -6.73 5.83
N LEU A 89 10.97 -6.10 4.67
CA LEU A 89 9.65 -5.91 4.05
C LEU A 89 9.02 -7.24 3.65
N ILE A 90 7.70 -7.20 3.50
CA ILE A 90 6.88 -8.34 3.05
C ILE A 90 6.39 -8.05 1.64
N LEU A 91 6.76 -8.91 0.69
CA LEU A 91 6.19 -8.89 -0.65
C LEU A 91 4.84 -9.62 -0.67
N GLN A 92 3.75 -8.85 -0.70
CA GLN A 92 2.39 -9.35 -0.63
C GLN A 92 1.77 -9.48 -2.02
N ARG A 93 1.33 -10.69 -2.38
CA ARG A 93 0.50 -10.90 -3.58
C ARG A 93 -0.87 -10.25 -3.37
N ASN A 94 -1.41 -9.58 -4.38
CA ASN A 94 -2.71 -8.90 -4.31
C ASN A 94 -3.90 -9.78 -4.74
N ALA A 95 -3.68 -11.06 -5.08
CA ALA A 95 -4.73 -11.98 -5.46
C ALA A 95 -5.78 -12.12 -4.34
N GLY A 96 -7.04 -11.76 -4.63
CA GLY A 96 -8.14 -11.82 -3.67
C GLY A 96 -8.33 -10.57 -2.81
N TYR A 97 -7.41 -9.59 -2.84
CA TYR A 97 -7.49 -8.40 -1.97
C TYR A 97 -8.79 -7.57 -2.10
N LYS A 98 -9.45 -7.57 -3.27
CA LYS A 98 -10.73 -6.87 -3.51
C LYS A 98 -11.92 -7.61 -2.93
N SER A 99 -11.82 -8.93 -2.79
CA SER A 99 -12.84 -9.75 -2.16
C SER A 99 -12.76 -9.62 -0.65
N ASP A 100 -11.55 -9.68 -0.10
CA ASP A 100 -11.31 -9.65 1.34
C ASP A 100 -11.39 -8.23 1.91
N ILE A 101 -10.90 -7.23 1.16
CA ILE A 101 -10.99 -5.80 1.49
C ILE A 101 -11.80 -5.07 0.40
N PRO A 102 -13.14 -5.17 0.46
CA PRO A 102 -14.02 -4.62 -0.57
C PRO A 102 -14.11 -3.08 -0.51
N ASP A 103 -14.56 -2.48 -1.61
CA ASP A 103 -14.63 -1.02 -1.76
C ASP A 103 -15.51 -0.33 -0.71
N ASN A 104 -16.60 -0.99 -0.29
CA ASN A 104 -17.46 -0.49 0.78
C ASN A 104 -16.74 -0.45 2.12
N LEU A 105 -15.89 -1.43 2.42
CA LEU A 105 -15.09 -1.43 3.64
C LEU A 105 -14.11 -0.26 3.62
N LEU A 106 -13.40 -0.03 2.51
CA LEU A 106 -12.51 1.13 2.38
C LEU A 106 -13.26 2.45 2.54
N LYS A 107 -14.50 2.56 2.06
CA LYS A 107 -15.34 3.76 2.27
C LYS A 107 -15.67 3.97 3.74
N ILE A 108 -16.05 2.91 4.44
CA ILE A 108 -16.37 2.95 5.88
C ILE A 108 -15.14 3.36 6.69
N LEU A 109 -13.97 2.84 6.34
CA LEU A 109 -12.69 3.18 6.99
C LEU A 109 -12.13 4.56 6.61
N GLY A 110 -12.79 5.30 5.71
CA GLY A 110 -12.26 6.57 5.20
C GLY A 110 -11.07 6.43 4.24
N LEU A 111 -10.72 5.21 3.84
CA LEU A 111 -9.58 4.86 2.97
C LEU A 111 -9.96 4.79 1.47
N TRP A 112 -11.12 5.33 1.10
CA TRP A 112 -11.57 5.34 -0.30
C TRP A 112 -11.08 6.55 -1.09
N LYS A 113 -11.03 7.73 -0.45
CA LYS A 113 -10.59 8.99 -1.06
C LYS A 113 -9.42 9.51 -0.25
N PHE A 114 -8.29 9.73 -0.92
CA PHE A 114 -7.11 10.34 -0.33
C PHE A 114 -7.06 11.82 -0.73
N GLU A 115 -6.55 12.66 0.16
CA GLU A 115 -6.27 14.05 -0.18
C GLU A 115 -5.17 14.10 -1.26
N LYS A 116 -5.38 14.93 -2.30
CA LYS A 116 -4.49 15.14 -3.45
C LYS A 116 -3.77 13.87 -3.97
N SER A 117 -4.49 13.01 -4.68
CA SER A 117 -3.87 12.18 -5.72
C SER A 117 -4.84 11.80 -6.85
N HIS A 118 -4.36 11.87 -8.09
CA HIS A 118 -5.14 11.59 -9.30
C HIS A 118 -5.28 10.08 -9.61
N HIS A 119 -4.56 9.19 -8.90
CA HIS A 119 -4.16 7.89 -9.49
C HIS A 119 -4.62 6.61 -8.77
N GLN A 120 -5.43 6.68 -7.71
CA GLN A 120 -5.91 5.49 -6.98
C GLN A 120 -4.81 4.61 -6.32
N ASP A 121 -3.51 4.89 -6.51
CA ASP A 121 -2.42 4.07 -5.97
C ASP A 121 -2.41 4.03 -4.43
N CYS A 122 -2.68 5.15 -3.74
CA CYS A 122 -2.82 5.12 -2.27
C CYS A 122 -3.97 4.21 -1.81
N ARG A 123 -5.04 4.10 -2.61
CA ARG A 123 -6.14 3.17 -2.30
C ARG A 123 -5.70 1.73 -2.49
N ALA A 124 -4.90 1.44 -3.52
CA ALA A 124 -4.32 0.12 -3.71
C ALA A 124 -3.37 -0.24 -2.56
N ALA A 125 -2.49 0.68 -2.16
CA ALA A 125 -1.60 0.52 -1.01
C ALA A 125 -2.36 0.29 0.31
N ALA A 126 -3.35 1.13 0.63
CA ALA A 126 -4.18 0.93 1.82
C ALA A 126 -4.91 -0.43 1.82
N ARG A 127 -5.46 -0.82 0.66
CA ARG A 127 -6.08 -2.14 0.50
C ARG A 127 -5.08 -3.26 0.75
N LEU A 128 -3.86 -3.15 0.23
CA LEU A 128 -2.80 -4.14 0.41
C LEU A 128 -2.42 -4.30 1.88
N GLY A 129 -2.24 -3.20 2.61
CA GLY A 129 -1.89 -3.22 4.04
C GLY A 129 -2.96 -3.92 4.89
N LEU A 130 -4.23 -3.55 4.69
CA LEU A 130 -5.35 -4.21 5.38
C LEU A 130 -5.50 -5.68 4.97
N PHE A 131 -5.25 -5.99 3.70
CA PHE A 131 -5.32 -7.36 3.20
C PHE A 131 -4.26 -8.25 3.84
N TYR A 132 -3.03 -7.76 3.95
CA TYR A 132 -1.96 -8.43 4.70
C TYR A 132 -2.38 -8.67 6.15
N ALA A 133 -2.89 -7.65 6.84
CA ALA A 133 -3.28 -7.77 8.24
C ALA A 133 -4.42 -8.78 8.45
N MET A 134 -5.45 -8.75 7.59
CA MET A 134 -6.55 -9.71 7.62
C MET A 134 -6.09 -11.14 7.34
N ARG A 135 -5.17 -11.34 6.40
CA ARG A 135 -4.67 -12.68 6.02
C ARG A 135 -3.73 -13.30 7.05
N ASN A 136 -3.16 -12.49 7.93
CA ASN A 136 -2.26 -12.93 8.99
C ASN A 136 -2.90 -12.83 10.38
N ASP A 137 -4.22 -12.62 10.45
CA ASP A 137 -5.00 -12.54 11.68
C ASP A 137 -4.39 -11.57 12.72
N ILE A 138 -3.95 -10.39 12.27
CA ILE A 138 -3.39 -9.37 13.15
C ILE A 138 -4.51 -8.80 14.02
N GLU A 139 -4.60 -9.33 15.24
CA GLU A 139 -5.74 -9.15 16.14
C GLU A 139 -6.17 -7.69 16.31
N GLU A 140 -5.22 -6.80 16.60
CA GLU A 140 -5.52 -5.39 16.85
C GLU A 140 -6.09 -4.66 15.62
N VAL A 141 -5.63 -5.01 14.41
CA VAL A 141 -6.15 -4.45 13.15
C VAL A 141 -7.55 -4.97 12.88
N VAL A 142 -7.76 -6.29 13.01
CA VAL A 142 -9.06 -6.94 12.80
C VAL A 142 -10.12 -6.38 13.77
N GLN A 143 -9.75 -6.23 15.04
CA GLN A 143 -10.63 -5.64 16.04
C GLN A 143 -10.96 -4.17 15.74
N ASP A 144 -9.99 -3.37 15.31
CA ASP A 144 -10.23 -1.96 14.96
C ASP A 144 -11.14 -1.83 13.73
N ILE A 145 -10.96 -2.67 12.70
CA ILE A 145 -11.91 -2.78 11.57
C ILE A 145 -13.32 -3.07 12.09
N GLY A 146 -13.46 -4.07 12.97
CA GLY A 146 -14.75 -4.45 13.55
C GLY A 146 -15.43 -3.30 14.30
N LYS A 147 -14.67 -2.55 15.11
CA LYS A 147 -15.17 -1.38 15.84
C LYS A 147 -15.71 -0.31 14.88
N VAL A 148 -14.93 0.09 13.89
CA VAL A 148 -15.35 1.13 12.92
C VAL A 148 -16.61 0.70 12.14
N VAL A 149 -16.70 -0.57 11.76
CA VAL A 149 -17.89 -1.10 11.07
C VAL A 149 -19.14 -1.07 11.96
N ILE A 150 -19.01 -1.42 13.24
CA ILE A 150 -20.12 -1.36 14.21
C ILE A 150 -20.57 0.08 14.44
N GLU A 151 -19.61 0.98 14.67
CA GLU A 151 -19.88 2.42 14.85
C GLU A 151 -20.61 3.00 13.64
N HIS A 152 -20.15 2.68 12.42
CA HIS A 152 -20.81 3.14 11.20
C HIS A 152 -22.25 2.63 11.09
N ARG A 153 -22.53 1.38 11.47
CA ARG A 153 -23.91 0.83 11.49
C ARG A 153 -24.83 1.51 12.49
N ASN A 154 -24.29 1.95 13.63
CA ASN A 154 -25.08 2.62 14.67
C ASN A 154 -25.39 4.09 14.32
N HIS A 155 -24.69 4.66 13.34
CA HIS A 155 -24.84 6.06 12.91
C HIS A 155 -25.41 6.22 11.48
N ALA A 156 -25.72 5.12 10.80
CA ALA A 156 -26.33 5.08 9.45
C ALA A 156 -27.85 4.91 9.52
#